data_AF-A0A8S4NVF9-F1
#
_entry.id   AF-A0A8S4NVF9-F1
#
_cell.length_a   1.000
_cell.length_b   1.000
_cell.length_c   1.000
_cell.angle_alpha   90.00
_cell.angle_beta   90.00
_cell.angle_gamma   90.00
#
_symmetry.space_group_name_H-M   'P 1'
#
loop_
_entity.id
_entity.type
_entity.pdbx_description
1 polymer ?
#
loop_
_entity_poly.entity_id
_entity_poly.type
_entity_poly.pdbx_seq_one_letter_code
_entity_poly.pdbx_strand_id
1 'polypeptide(L)'
;HERRHEKLGIKQYSCEVCGKKFTSFFSKEIHCRTYHEGKGYKCEHCDKLLPRKDSLIQHTRIMHTHKNIKRYQCHLCEHCCKIKGNLRLHLRNKHKLTVATHSKGSSVSSEQLKDAVIITKEGNVVP
;
A
#
# COMPACT_ATOMS: atom_id res chain seq x y z
N HIS A 1 14.33 7.45 -11.98
CA HIS A 1 13.59 8.17 -10.91
C HIS A 1 14.50 9.22 -10.24
N GLU A 2 15.73 8.87 -9.84
CA GLU A 2 16.65 9.79 -9.13
C GLU A 2 17.10 11.00 -9.94
N ARG A 3 17.41 10.84 -11.24
CA ARG A 3 17.75 11.96 -12.15
C ARG A 3 16.70 13.08 -12.25
N ARG A 4 15.43 12.80 -11.92
CA ARG A 4 14.35 13.80 -11.94
C ARG A 4 14.38 14.71 -10.72
N HIS A 5 14.77 14.21 -9.55
CA HIS A 5 14.78 15.00 -8.32
C HIS A 5 15.94 16.00 -8.29
N GLU A 6 17.10 15.60 -8.81
CA GLU A 6 18.27 16.47 -8.96
C GLU A 6 17.96 17.65 -9.90
N LYS A 7 17.32 17.38 -11.05
CA LYS A 7 16.90 18.41 -12.00
C LYS A 7 15.84 19.38 -11.43
N LEU A 8 15.10 18.98 -10.40
CA LEU A 8 14.07 19.80 -9.74
C LEU A 8 14.54 20.44 -8.44
N GLY A 9 15.82 20.29 -8.06
CA GLY A 9 16.35 20.80 -6.80
C GLY A 9 15.66 20.21 -5.55
N ILE A 10 14.98 19.07 -5.68
CA ILE A 10 14.27 18.45 -4.56
C ILE A 10 15.33 17.83 -3.66
N LYS A 11 15.50 18.40 -2.45
CA LYS A 11 16.41 17.87 -1.43
C LYS A 11 16.09 16.40 -1.17
N GLN A 12 17.10 15.55 -1.35
CA GLN A 12 17.00 14.12 -1.08
C GLN A 12 17.69 13.79 0.24
N TYR A 13 17.20 12.74 0.89
CA TYR A 13 17.78 12.20 2.12
C TYR A 13 18.33 10.82 1.82
N SER A 14 19.63 10.61 1.97
CA SER A 14 20.29 9.34 1.71
C SER A 14 20.45 8.53 2.99
N CYS A 15 20.17 7.23 2.93
CA CYS A 15 20.61 6.29 3.95
C CYS A 15 22.14 6.20 3.92
N GLU A 16 22.80 6.42 5.05
CA GLU A 16 24.27 6.34 5.14
C GLU A 16 24.79 4.90 5.09
N VAL A 17 23.94 3.91 5.41
CA VAL A 17 24.33 2.49 5.45
C VAL A 17 24.27 1.85 4.06
N CYS A 18 23.22 2.10 3.28
CA CYS A 18 23.04 1.49 1.95
C CYS A 18 22.98 2.48 0.78
N GLY A 19 23.15 3.78 1.03
CA GLY A 19 23.13 4.82 -0.01
C GLY A 19 21.76 5.14 -0.60
N LYS A 20 20.69 4.43 -0.20
CA LYS A 20 19.35 4.60 -0.79
C LYS A 20 18.79 6.00 -0.54
N LYS A 21 18.30 6.65 -1.60
CA LYS A 21 17.78 8.03 -1.55
C LYS A 21 16.26 8.08 -1.36
N PHE A 22 15.81 9.01 -0.53
CA PHE A 22 14.41 9.25 -0.19
C PHE A 22 14.05 10.71 -0.43
N THR A 23 12.77 10.98 -0.73
CA THR A 23 12.24 12.33 -0.93
C THR A 23 11.87 13.04 0.38
N SER A 24 11.91 12.33 1.50
CA SER A 24 11.56 12.84 2.83
C SER A 24 12.49 12.25 3.88
N PHE A 25 12.87 13.08 4.86
CA PHE A 25 13.68 12.69 6.01
C PHE A 25 13.06 11.51 6.77
N PHE A 26 11.77 11.61 7.08
CA PHE A 26 11.03 10.58 7.83
C PHE A 26 11.01 9.23 7.11
N SER A 27 10.98 9.24 5.77
CA SER A 27 11.07 8.01 4.98
C SER A 27 12.45 7.36 5.06
N LYS A 28 13.54 8.16 5.05
CA LYS A 28 14.90 7.68 5.29
C LYS A 28 15.04 7.10 6.69
N GLU A 29 14.55 7.82 7.69
CA GLU A 29 14.61 7.41 9.09
C GLU A 29 13.90 6.08 9.34
N ILE A 30 12.64 5.94 8.90
CA ILE A 30 11.90 4.68 8.99
C ILE A 30 12.66 3.54 8.32
N HIS A 31 13.22 3.79 7.14
CA HIS A 31 14.01 2.78 6.44
C HIS A 31 15.24 2.36 7.24
N CYS A 32 16.05 3.30 7.72
CA CYS A 32 17.22 3.02 8.56
C CYS A 32 16.83 2.19 9.78
N ARG A 33 15.80 2.63 10.51
CA ARG A 33 15.29 1.93 11.69
C ARG A 33 14.87 0.50 11.38
N THR A 34 14.17 0.27 10.27
CA THR A 34 13.62 -1.05 9.96
C THR A 34 14.68 -2.01 9.43
N TYR A 35 15.52 -1.56 8.50
CA TYR A 35 16.39 -2.44 7.70
C TYR A 35 17.83 -2.50 8.20
N HIS A 36 18.29 -1.49 8.93
CA HIS A 36 19.67 -1.43 9.42
C HIS A 36 19.75 -1.53 10.94
N GLU A 37 18.81 -0.94 11.66
CA GLU A 37 18.76 -1.02 13.13
C GLU A 37 17.90 -2.18 13.64
N GLY A 38 17.17 -2.88 12.76
CA GLY A 38 16.23 -3.95 13.15
C GLY A 38 15.05 -3.49 14.02
N LYS A 39 14.85 -2.18 14.21
CA LYS A 39 13.78 -1.56 15.01
C LYS A 39 12.46 -1.44 14.25
N GLY A 40 12.15 -2.47 13.46
CA GLY A 40 10.84 -2.64 12.82
C GLY A 40 9.86 -3.42 13.69
N TYR A 41 8.66 -3.60 13.18
CA TYR A 41 7.64 -4.48 13.75
C TYR A 41 7.80 -5.87 13.15
N LYS A 42 8.25 -6.83 13.96
CA LYS A 42 8.47 -8.21 13.53
C LYS A 42 7.14 -8.94 13.34
N CYS A 43 7.02 -9.70 12.26
CA CYS A 43 5.92 -10.65 12.09
C CYS A 43 6.18 -11.91 12.93
N GLU A 44 5.16 -12.41 13.61
CA GLU A 44 5.28 -13.62 14.44
C GLU A 44 5.24 -14.91 13.60
N HIS A 45 4.80 -14.83 12.35
CA HIS A 45 4.64 -15.98 11.45
C HIS A 45 5.72 -16.07 10.36
N CYS A 46 6.57 -15.04 10.21
CA CYS A 46 7.70 -15.05 9.27
C CYS A 46 8.77 -14.03 9.67
N ASP A 47 9.96 -14.09 9.05
CA ASP A 47 11.08 -13.20 9.39
C ASP A 47 10.96 -11.77 8.86
N LYS A 48 9.74 -11.32 8.52
CA LYS A 48 9.53 -10.00 7.94
C LYS A 48 9.46 -8.92 9.02
N LEU A 49 10.30 -7.90 8.88
CA LEU A 49 10.24 -6.65 9.63
C LEU A 49 9.48 -5.59 8.83
N LEU A 50 8.43 -5.04 9.43
CA LEU A 50 7.61 -4.01 8.81
C LEU A 50 7.89 -2.65 9.47
N PRO A 51 7.92 -1.56 8.69
CA PRO A 51 8.31 -0.25 9.21
C PRO A 51 7.30 0.38 10.18
N ARG A 52 6.06 -0.07 10.16
CA ARG A 52 4.95 0.52 10.92
C ARG A 52 3.97 -0.57 11.37
N LYS A 53 3.28 -0.33 12.48
CA LYS A 53 2.31 -1.26 13.07
C LYS A 53 1.13 -1.55 12.13
N ASP A 54 0.60 -0.53 11.46
CA ASP A 54 -0.48 -0.68 10.46
C ASP A 54 -0.09 -1.61 9.31
N SER A 55 1.18 -1.53 8.92
CA SER A 55 1.77 -2.31 7.83
C SER A 55 1.97 -3.76 8.26
N LEU A 56 2.34 -4.02 9.52
CA LEU A 56 2.37 -5.37 10.10
C LEU A 56 0.96 -5.97 10.17
N ILE A 57 -0.03 -5.24 10.69
CA ILE A 57 -1.42 -5.74 10.78
C ILE A 57 -1.96 -6.11 9.41
N GLN A 58 -1.75 -5.25 8.40
CA GLN A 58 -2.13 -5.55 7.02
C GLN A 58 -1.39 -6.78 6.50
N HIS A 59 -0.07 -6.86 6.71
CA HIS A 59 0.75 -8.00 6.29
C HIS A 59 0.24 -9.31 6.89
N THR A 60 0.04 -9.38 8.20
CA THR A 60 -0.49 -10.58 8.88
C THR A 60 -1.84 -10.97 8.32
N ARG A 61 -2.75 -10.00 8.16
CA ARG A 61 -4.08 -10.25 7.60
C ARG A 61 -4.06 -10.80 6.18
N ILE A 62 -3.19 -10.30 5.30
CA ILE A 62 -3.19 -10.69 3.88
C ILE A 62 -2.33 -11.91 3.57
N MET A 63 -1.31 -12.19 4.40
CA MET A 63 -0.32 -13.25 4.17
C MET A 63 -0.52 -14.47 5.06
N HIS A 64 -1.00 -14.29 6.30
CA HIS A 64 -1.06 -15.37 7.30
C HIS A 64 -2.48 -15.74 7.72
N THR A 65 -3.48 -14.88 7.47
CA THR A 65 -4.88 -15.23 7.65
C THR A 65 -5.45 -15.84 6.37
N HIS A 66 -5.72 -17.15 6.36
CA HIS A 66 -6.28 -17.84 5.18
C HIS A 66 -7.82 -17.78 5.09
N LYS A 67 -8.51 -17.56 6.22
CA LYS A 67 -9.98 -17.45 6.28
C LYS A 67 -10.42 -15.99 6.10
N ASN A 68 -11.39 -15.73 5.22
CA ASN A 68 -12.04 -14.42 5.05
C ASN A 68 -11.09 -13.25 4.69
N ILE A 69 -10.13 -13.49 3.78
CA ILE A 69 -9.34 -12.38 3.21
C ILE A 69 -10.26 -11.52 2.36
N LYS A 70 -10.60 -10.35 2.91
CA LYS A 70 -11.25 -9.24 2.22
C LYS A 70 -10.43 -8.84 1.00
N ARG A 71 -10.90 -9.19 -0.19
CA ARG A 71 -10.33 -8.77 -1.48
C ARG A 71 -11.07 -7.55 -2.00
N TYR A 72 -10.37 -6.76 -2.80
CA TYR A 72 -10.90 -5.62 -3.54
C TYR A 72 -11.12 -6.07 -4.98
N GLN A 73 -12.38 -6.06 -5.43
CA GLN A 73 -12.76 -6.44 -6.78
C GLN A 73 -12.98 -5.20 -7.66
N CYS A 74 -12.58 -5.29 -8.93
CA CYS A 74 -12.92 -4.28 -9.92
C CYS A 74 -14.39 -4.45 -10.36
N HIS A 75 -15.13 -3.35 -10.49
CA HIS A 75 -16.53 -3.42 -10.97
C HIS A 75 -16.63 -3.43 -12.51
N LEU A 76 -15.51 -3.20 -13.21
CA LEU A 76 -15.44 -3.18 -14.67
C LEU A 76 -14.87 -4.47 -15.27
N CYS A 77 -14.27 -5.34 -14.45
CA CYS A 77 -13.73 -6.62 -14.89
C CYS A 77 -13.58 -7.59 -13.70
N GLU A 78 -13.23 -8.84 -13.96
CA GLU A 78 -13.10 -9.88 -12.95
C GLU A 78 -11.83 -9.79 -12.09
N HIS A 79 -11.03 -8.73 -12.25
CA HIS A 79 -9.77 -8.58 -11.53
C HIS A 79 -9.98 -8.32 -10.03
N CYS A 80 -9.28 -9.10 -9.20
CA CYS A 80 -9.31 -8.99 -7.74
C CYS A 80 -7.91 -8.76 -7.16
N CYS A 81 -7.82 -7.91 -6.14
CA CYS A 81 -6.58 -7.52 -5.47
C CYS A 81 -6.70 -7.65 -3.95
N LYS A 82 -5.59 -7.94 -3.25
CA LYS A 82 -5.58 -8.00 -1.77
C LYS A 82 -5.40 -6.63 -1.10
N ILE A 83 -4.97 -5.61 -1.86
CA ILE A 83 -4.60 -4.27 -1.35
C ILE A 83 -5.35 -3.21 -2.17
N LYS A 84 -5.97 -2.23 -1.50
CA LYS A 84 -6.73 -1.13 -2.14
C LYS A 84 -5.90 -0.33 -3.15
N GLY A 85 -4.63 -0.08 -2.84
CA GLY A 85 -3.70 0.60 -3.74
C GLY A 85 -3.51 -0.11 -5.08
N ASN A 86 -3.52 -1.45 -5.07
CA ASN A 86 -3.39 -2.25 -6.29
C ASN A 86 -4.64 -2.13 -7.15
N LEU A 87 -5.84 -2.14 -6.55
CA LEU A 87 -7.08 -1.88 -7.29
C LEU A 87 -7.05 -0.48 -7.91
N ARG A 88 -6.61 0.55 -7.18
CA ARG A 88 -6.44 1.90 -7.72
C ARG A 88 -5.49 1.94 -8.92
N LEU A 89 -4.35 1.26 -8.83
CA LEU A 89 -3.39 1.18 -9.94
C LEU A 89 -3.99 0.44 -11.14
N HIS A 90 -4.72 -0.65 -10.90
CA HIS A 90 -5.46 -1.38 -11.91
C HIS A 90 -6.50 -0.49 -12.61
N LEU A 91 -7.34 0.22 -11.85
CA LEU A 91 -8.35 1.14 -12.40
C LEU A 91 -7.70 2.25 -13.25
N ARG A 92 -6.58 2.81 -12.78
CA ARG A 92 -5.83 3.83 -13.53
C ARG A 92 -5.21 3.30 -14.81
N ASN A 93 -4.58 2.13 -14.78
CA ASN A 93 -3.78 1.64 -15.90
C ASN A 93 -4.61 0.82 -16.91
N LYS A 94 -5.63 0.08 -16.45
CA LYS A 94 -6.46 -0.79 -17.28
C LYS A 94 -7.77 -0.14 -17.71
N HIS A 95 -8.33 0.72 -16.87
CA HIS A 95 -9.61 1.39 -17.15
C HIS A 95 -9.49 2.91 -17.32
N LYS A 96 -8.26 3.46 -17.25
CA LYS A 96 -7.97 4.91 -17.36
C LYS A 96 -8.77 5.78 -16.38
N LEU A 97 -9.16 5.21 -15.24
CA LEU A 97 -9.93 5.91 -14.21
C LEU A 97 -9.01 6.66 -13.24
N THR A 98 -9.26 7.96 -13.09
CA THR A 98 -8.60 8.82 -12.12
C THR A 98 -9.35 8.79 -10.79
N VAL A 99 -9.08 7.81 -9.95
CA VAL A 99 -9.59 7.86 -8.56
C VAL A 99 -8.84 8.95 -7.79
N ALA A 100 -9.54 10.01 -7.42
CA ALA A 100 -8.97 11.10 -6.63
C ALA A 100 -8.47 10.57 -5.28
N THR A 101 -7.22 10.90 -4.94
CA THR A 101 -6.69 10.71 -3.60
C THR A 101 -6.99 11.97 -2.81
N HIS A 102 -7.44 11.84 -1.56
CA HIS A 102 -7.56 12.97 -0.64
C HIS A 102 -6.18 13.59 -0.38
N SER A 103 -5.74 14.47 -1.28
CA SER A 103 -4.79 15.54 -1.05
C SER A 103 -5.63 16.81 -1.10
N LYS A 104 -5.68 17.52 0.02
CA LYS A 104 -6.57 18.68 0.28
C LYS A 104 -6.64 19.61 -0.94
N GLY A 105 -7.87 19.91 -1.37
CA GLY A 105 -8.18 20.92 -2.40
C GLY A 105 -8.49 20.33 -3.78
N SER A 106 -9.75 19.94 -3.98
CA SER A 106 -10.52 20.04 -5.24
C SER A 106 -11.88 19.36 -5.03
N SER A 107 -12.93 20.15 -5.10
CA SER A 107 -14.34 19.78 -5.02
C SER A 107 -14.80 19.06 -6.29
N VAL A 108 -15.04 17.74 -6.23
CA VAL A 108 -15.93 17.02 -7.17
C VAL A 108 -16.56 15.81 -6.46
N SER A 109 -17.89 15.73 -6.61
CA SER A 109 -18.88 14.68 -6.26
C SER A 109 -18.41 13.42 -5.52
N SER A 110 -18.96 13.26 -4.32
CA SER A 110 -18.77 12.20 -3.33
C SER A 110 -19.53 10.89 -3.64
N GLU A 111 -19.90 10.61 -4.88
CA GLU A 111 -20.89 9.56 -5.21
C GLU A 111 -20.40 8.34 -5.98
N GLN A 112 -19.09 8.13 -6.19
CA GLN A 112 -18.60 6.94 -6.91
C GLN A 112 -17.54 6.09 -6.18
N LEU A 113 -17.35 6.29 -4.87
CA LEU A 113 -16.48 5.43 -4.04
C LEU A 113 -17.23 4.58 -3.02
N LYS A 114 -18.57 4.57 -3.08
CA LYS A 114 -19.43 3.87 -2.10
C LYS A 114 -19.35 2.35 -2.24
N ASP A 115 -19.04 1.82 -3.42
CA ASP A 115 -19.14 0.38 -3.70
C ASP A 115 -17.88 -0.22 -4.29
N ALA A 116 -16.72 -0.01 -3.65
CA ALA A 116 -15.66 -1.01 -3.75
C ALA A 116 -16.13 -2.25 -2.99
N VAL A 117 -17.05 -3.01 -3.61
CA VAL A 117 -17.73 -4.16 -3.03
C VAL A 117 -16.68 -5.09 -2.46
N ILE A 118 -16.78 -5.25 -1.17
CA ILE A 118 -16.03 -6.23 -0.44
C ILE A 118 -16.88 -7.48 -0.51
N ILE A 119 -16.62 -8.31 -1.52
CA ILE A 119 -17.17 -9.65 -1.52
C ILE A 119 -16.26 -10.46 -0.59
N THR A 120 -16.65 -10.55 0.68
CA THR A 120 -16.28 -11.71 1.49
C THR A 120 -16.99 -12.87 0.82
N LYS A 121 -16.26 -13.73 0.10
CA LYS A 121 -16.77 -15.08 -0.12
C LYS A 121 -16.81 -15.73 1.25
N GLU A 122 -17.95 -15.60 1.93
CA GLU A 122 -18.34 -16.53 2.96
C GLU A 122 -18.40 -17.89 2.26
N GLY A 123 -17.36 -18.69 2.45
CA GLY A 123 -17.38 -20.09 2.09
C GLY A 123 -18.26 -20.82 3.10
N ASN A 124 -19.58 -20.60 3.03
CA ASN A 124 -20.54 -21.58 3.51
C ASN A 124 -20.54 -22.72 2.49
N VAL A 125 -19.75 -23.75 2.77
CA VAL A 125 -20.04 -25.12 2.33
C VAL A 125 -19.50 -26.08 3.39
N VAL A 126 -20.34 -26.44 4.36
CA VAL A 126 -20.38 -27.76 5.04
C VAL A 126 -21.86 -27.93 5.48
N PRO A 127 -22.50 -29.11 5.29
CA PRO A 127 -23.93 -29.24 4.96
C PRO A 127 -24.91 -28.76 6.03
#